data_AF-A0A430HTT3-F1
#
_entry.id   AF-A0A430HTT3-F1
#
_cell.length_a   1.000
_cell.length_b   1.000
_cell.length_c   1.000
_cell.angle_alpha   90.00
_cell.angle_beta   90.00
_cell.angle_gamma   90.00
#
_symmetry.space_group_name_H-M   'P 1'
#
loop_
_entity.id
_entity.type
_entity.pdbx_description
1 polymer ?
#
loop_
_entity_poly.entity_id
_entity_poly.type
_entity_poly.pdbx_seq_one_letter_code
_entity_poly.pdbx_strand_id
1 'polypeptide(L)'
;MAVFSKILTMLRGDVHAIGQSIVDNNANRIYEQEIVEAKAHVASARQDLTAVMAKEMQASREIARLQGELRRYESLALEALQKDHGALAEEVAGKVADIEVAIAGQSAVRDDLAGHIARLKDLIRGAEALLRDHERELAMAKTTESVYRATATISSSMGNSGSKLMSAKESLERIKQRHQDTADRMQAADALDGEFGDKALERKLAAAGIGDAPNRKADVMARLQQRAAIAASAAADGGDKPA
;
A
#
# COMPACT_ATOMS: atom_id res chain seq x y z
N MET A 1 -7.25 23.17 1.03
CA MET A 1 -7.13 22.72 -0.38
C MET A 1 -5.91 23.39 -1.00
N ALA A 2 -5.10 22.64 -1.77
CA ALA A 2 -3.96 23.12 -2.58
C ALA A 2 -2.51 23.10 -2.01
N VAL A 3 -2.13 22.09 -1.21
CA VAL A 3 -0.69 21.76 -1.01
C VAL A 3 -0.23 20.70 -2.02
N PHE A 4 -1.03 19.63 -2.19
CA PHE A 4 -0.77 18.59 -3.18
C PHE A 4 -0.90 19.05 -4.65
N SER A 5 -1.79 20.01 -4.96
CA SER A 5 -1.91 20.51 -6.34
C SER A 5 -0.75 21.41 -6.76
N LYS A 6 -0.08 22.09 -5.81
CA LYS A 6 1.13 22.87 -6.11
C LYS A 6 2.33 21.97 -6.41
N ILE A 7 2.46 20.86 -5.69
CA ILE A 7 3.48 19.83 -5.97
C ILE A 7 3.24 19.19 -7.34
N LEU A 8 1.99 18.86 -7.69
CA LEU A 8 1.63 18.31 -9.00
C LEU A 8 1.73 19.30 -10.17
N THR A 9 1.61 20.62 -9.91
CA THR A 9 1.74 21.65 -10.95
C THR A 9 3.20 21.99 -11.23
N MET A 10 4.08 21.92 -10.21
CA MET A 10 5.54 21.97 -10.42
C MET A 10 6.07 20.77 -11.23
N LEU A 11 5.40 19.62 -11.18
CA LEU A 11 5.83 18.40 -11.88
C LEU A 11 5.65 18.43 -13.42
N ARG A 12 4.84 19.36 -13.97
CA ARG A 12 4.53 19.38 -15.42
C ARG A 12 5.20 20.49 -16.22
N GLY A 13 5.91 21.41 -15.58
CA GLY A 13 6.56 22.51 -16.28
C GLY A 13 7.66 23.14 -15.46
N ASP A 14 8.84 22.51 -15.44
CA ASP A 14 10.13 23.21 -15.40
C ASP A 14 11.28 22.21 -15.59
N VAL A 15 11.46 21.73 -16.82
CA VAL A 15 12.61 20.87 -17.19
C VAL A 15 13.78 21.71 -17.74
N HIS A 16 13.71 23.05 -17.74
CA HIS A 16 14.74 23.86 -18.42
C HIS A 16 15.22 25.15 -17.73
N ALA A 17 14.87 25.42 -16.48
CA ALA A 17 15.32 26.67 -15.84
C ALA A 17 15.56 26.56 -14.32
N ILE A 18 16.57 25.79 -13.90
CA ILE A 18 17.26 26.08 -12.63
C ILE A 18 18.68 26.54 -12.97
N GLY A 19 18.74 27.67 -13.66
CA GLY A 19 19.94 28.48 -13.77
C GLY A 19 20.01 29.42 -12.56
N GLN A 20 21.05 29.26 -11.74
CA GLN A 20 21.56 30.27 -10.80
C GLN A 20 20.53 30.94 -9.87
N SER A 21 19.57 30.22 -9.28
CA SER A 21 18.94 30.73 -8.08
C SER A 21 19.91 30.58 -6.93
N ILE A 22 20.39 31.73 -6.46
CA ILE A 22 21.15 31.91 -5.23
C ILE A 22 20.57 31.02 -4.13
N VAL A 23 21.46 30.25 -3.51
CA VAL A 23 21.17 29.30 -2.45
C VAL A 23 20.75 30.07 -1.20
N ASP A 24 19.44 30.25 -1.03
CA ASP A 24 18.88 30.73 0.22
C ASP A 24 18.91 29.57 1.22
N ASN A 25 19.78 29.66 2.23
CA ASN A 25 19.79 28.75 3.39
C ASN A 25 18.39 28.52 4.00
N ASN A 26 17.49 29.51 3.84
CA ASN A 26 16.11 29.43 4.29
C ASN A 26 15.27 28.42 3.48
N ALA A 27 15.49 28.27 2.18
CA ALA A 27 14.72 27.34 1.34
C ALA A 27 15.03 25.87 1.67
N ASN A 28 16.30 25.52 1.85
CA ASN A 28 16.71 24.19 2.27
C ASN A 28 16.17 23.83 3.68
N ARG A 29 16.13 24.82 4.59
CA ARG A 29 15.57 24.64 5.93
C ARG A 29 14.06 24.45 5.91
N ILE A 30 13.33 25.25 5.11
CA ILE A 30 11.88 25.10 4.95
C ILE A 30 11.57 23.72 4.37
N TYR A 31 12.28 23.32 3.31
CA TYR A 31 12.08 22.02 2.67
C TYR A 31 12.39 20.84 3.61
N GLU A 32 13.44 20.96 4.43
CA GLU A 32 13.72 19.98 5.49
C GLU A 32 12.59 19.88 6.52
N GLN A 33 12.00 21.01 6.93
CA GLN A 33 10.85 21.02 7.82
C GLN A 33 9.64 20.36 7.18
N GLU A 34 9.33 20.65 5.91
CA GLU A 34 8.24 20.02 5.17
C GLU A 34 8.43 18.49 5.07
N ILE A 35 9.66 18.00 4.85
CA ILE A 35 9.98 16.57 4.88
C ILE A 35 9.73 15.97 6.28
N VAL A 36 10.12 16.66 7.36
CA VAL A 36 9.88 16.20 8.73
C VAL A 36 8.39 16.16 9.06
N GLU A 37 7.62 17.18 8.65
CA GLU A 37 6.17 17.21 8.82
C GLU A 37 5.48 16.10 8.02
N ALA A 38 5.88 15.90 6.76
CA ALA A 38 5.39 14.80 5.94
C ALA A 38 5.66 13.43 6.58
N LYS A 39 6.85 13.23 7.17
CA LYS A 39 7.16 12.02 7.97
C LYS A 39 6.21 11.82 9.13
N ALA A 40 5.92 12.88 9.89
CA ALA A 40 5.00 12.83 11.01
C ALA A 40 3.58 12.45 10.55
N HIS A 41 3.13 12.99 9.42
CA HIS A 41 1.84 12.62 8.82
C HIS A 41 1.78 11.17 8.37
N VAL A 42 2.85 10.65 7.74
CA VAL A 42 2.96 9.23 7.37
C VAL A 42 2.92 8.34 8.62
N ALA A 43 3.61 8.73 9.69
CA ALA A 43 3.58 8.00 10.96
C ALA A 43 2.17 7.99 11.59
N SER A 44 1.46 9.12 11.58
CA SER A 44 0.06 9.21 12.01
C SER A 44 -0.84 8.30 11.18
N ALA A 45 -0.69 8.31 9.85
CA ALA A 45 -1.46 7.45 8.96
C ALA A 45 -1.23 5.95 9.24
N ARG A 46 -0.01 5.55 9.65
CA ARG A 46 0.29 4.17 10.10
C ARG A 46 -0.43 3.81 11.40
N GLN A 47 -0.55 4.76 12.34
CA GLN A 47 -1.30 4.55 13.57
C GLN A 47 -2.80 4.39 13.26
N ASP A 48 -3.35 5.25 12.41
CA ASP A 48 -4.75 5.17 11.97
C ASP A 48 -5.03 3.84 11.24
N LEU A 49 -4.14 3.44 10.35
CA LEU A 49 -4.22 2.13 9.68
C LEU A 49 -4.28 0.98 10.70
N THR A 50 -3.47 1.05 11.76
CA THR A 50 -3.48 0.03 12.82
C THR A 50 -4.83 -0.01 13.55
N ALA A 51 -5.43 1.15 13.82
CA ALA A 51 -6.75 1.23 14.42
C ALA A 51 -7.86 0.63 13.52
N VAL A 52 -7.80 0.88 12.21
CA VAL A 52 -8.73 0.29 11.23
C VAL A 52 -8.54 -1.23 11.15
N MET A 53 -7.29 -1.71 11.12
CA MET A 53 -6.97 -3.14 11.15
C MET A 53 -7.51 -3.81 12.42
N ALA A 54 -7.40 -3.15 13.58
CA ALA A 54 -7.95 -3.68 14.83
C ALA A 54 -9.49 -3.85 14.75
N LYS A 55 -10.20 -2.90 14.12
CA LYS A 55 -11.65 -3.00 13.90
C LYS A 55 -12.02 -4.12 12.94
N GLU A 56 -11.25 -4.31 11.87
CA GLU A 56 -11.45 -5.42 10.93
C GLU A 56 -11.27 -6.77 11.64
N MET A 57 -10.24 -6.91 12.47
CA MET A 57 -10.02 -8.11 13.28
C MET A 57 -11.15 -8.34 14.29
N GLN A 58 -11.73 -7.29 14.88
CA GLN A 58 -12.90 -7.40 15.75
C GLN A 58 -14.12 -7.91 15.00
N ALA A 59 -14.43 -7.34 13.82
CA ALA A 59 -15.53 -7.81 12.96
C ALA A 59 -15.32 -9.27 12.55
N SER A 60 -14.10 -9.65 12.16
CA SER A 60 -13.74 -11.04 11.82
C SER A 60 -13.94 -12.02 12.99
N ARG A 61 -13.60 -11.62 14.23
CA ARG A 61 -13.87 -12.46 15.41
C ARG A 61 -15.37 -12.58 15.71
N GLU A 62 -16.13 -11.51 15.53
CA GLU A 62 -17.57 -11.54 15.74
C GLU A 62 -18.28 -12.45 14.71
N ILE A 63 -17.88 -12.38 13.44
CA ILE A 63 -18.35 -13.31 12.41
C ILE A 63 -18.08 -14.76 12.82
N ALA A 64 -16.87 -15.06 13.30
CA ALA A 64 -16.52 -16.42 13.74
C ALA A 64 -17.36 -16.89 14.93
N ARG A 65 -17.66 -16.00 15.89
CA ARG A 65 -18.56 -16.26 17.02
C ARG A 65 -19.97 -16.60 16.53
N LEU A 66 -20.54 -15.75 15.67
CA LEU A 66 -21.88 -15.94 15.09
C LEU A 66 -21.97 -17.22 14.25
N GLN A 67 -20.93 -17.56 13.48
CA GLN A 67 -20.85 -18.83 12.75
C GLN A 67 -20.84 -20.05 13.69
N GLY A 68 -20.25 -19.92 14.88
CA GLY A 68 -20.32 -20.94 15.92
C GLY A 68 -21.75 -21.13 16.45
N GLU A 69 -22.44 -20.03 16.73
CA GLU A 69 -23.83 -20.03 17.17
C GLU A 69 -24.76 -20.59 16.09
N LEU A 70 -24.56 -20.20 14.83
CA LEU A 70 -25.30 -20.68 13.67
C LEU A 70 -25.29 -22.21 13.61
N ARG A 71 -24.09 -22.82 13.60
CA ARG A 71 -23.93 -24.29 13.57
C ARG A 71 -24.62 -24.99 14.73
N ARG A 72 -24.58 -24.38 15.92
CA ARG A 72 -25.23 -24.92 17.12
C ARG A 72 -26.76 -24.90 16.95
N TYR A 73 -27.34 -23.78 16.54
CA TYR A 73 -28.80 -23.68 16.37
C TYR A 73 -29.30 -24.51 15.18
N GLU A 74 -28.54 -24.62 14.10
CA GLU A 74 -28.83 -25.55 12.99
C GLU A 74 -28.91 -27.00 13.49
N SER A 75 -27.95 -27.41 14.33
CA SER A 75 -27.94 -28.76 14.91
C SER A 75 -29.16 -29.01 15.81
N LEU A 76 -29.55 -28.00 16.61
CA LEU A 76 -30.73 -28.07 17.48
C LEU A 76 -32.05 -28.10 16.68
N ALA A 77 -32.14 -27.34 15.58
CA ALA A 77 -33.30 -27.37 14.69
C ALA A 77 -33.45 -28.76 14.06
N LEU A 78 -32.36 -29.37 13.60
CA LEU A 78 -32.36 -30.72 13.06
C LEU A 78 -32.79 -31.76 14.10
N GLU A 79 -32.30 -31.65 15.34
CA GLU A 79 -32.69 -32.55 16.43
C GLU A 79 -34.18 -32.40 16.78
N ALA A 80 -34.71 -31.17 16.80
CA ALA A 80 -36.14 -30.93 17.03
C ALA A 80 -37.02 -31.53 15.92
N LEU A 81 -36.59 -31.43 14.65
CA LEU A 81 -37.27 -32.07 13.51
C LEU A 81 -37.24 -33.59 13.62
N GLN A 82 -36.11 -34.19 14.00
CA GLN A 82 -35.97 -35.64 14.18
C GLN A 82 -36.84 -36.19 15.32
N LYS A 83 -37.22 -35.35 16.28
CA LYS A 83 -38.09 -35.68 17.42
C LYS A 83 -39.56 -35.28 17.19
N ASP A 84 -39.94 -34.97 15.95
CA ASP A 84 -41.29 -34.52 15.56
C ASP A 84 -41.79 -33.26 16.31
N HIS A 85 -40.87 -32.43 16.84
CA HIS A 85 -41.18 -31.16 17.49
C HIS A 85 -41.15 -29.99 16.50
N GLY A 86 -42.03 -30.02 15.49
CA GLY A 86 -42.05 -29.07 14.38
C GLY A 86 -42.16 -27.59 14.78
N ALA A 87 -43.00 -27.24 15.76
CA ALA A 87 -43.14 -25.85 16.21
C ALA A 87 -41.85 -25.30 16.86
N LEU A 88 -41.12 -26.15 17.60
CA LEU A 88 -39.84 -25.77 18.20
C LEU A 88 -38.76 -25.63 17.13
N ALA A 89 -38.76 -26.50 16.12
CA ALA A 89 -37.85 -26.38 14.98
C ALA A 89 -38.07 -25.08 14.18
N GLU A 90 -39.32 -24.65 14.01
CA GLU A 90 -39.67 -23.39 13.35
C GLU A 90 -39.16 -22.17 14.14
N GLU A 91 -39.31 -22.17 15.47
CA GLU A 91 -38.77 -21.10 16.32
C GLU A 91 -37.23 -21.02 16.23
N VAL A 92 -36.55 -22.17 16.26
CA VAL A 92 -35.09 -22.24 16.11
C VAL A 92 -34.66 -21.80 14.70
N ALA A 93 -35.42 -22.13 13.66
CA ALA A 93 -35.16 -21.68 12.29
C ALA A 93 -35.25 -20.14 12.17
N GLY A 94 -36.21 -19.52 12.85
CA GLY A 94 -36.27 -18.06 12.99
C GLY A 94 -35.00 -17.49 13.60
N LYS A 95 -34.47 -18.14 14.66
CA LYS A 95 -33.22 -17.70 15.29
C LYS A 95 -31.99 -17.87 14.37
N VAL A 96 -31.94 -18.93 13.58
CA VAL A 96 -30.92 -19.15 12.56
C VAL A 96 -30.95 -18.02 11.54
N ALA A 97 -32.13 -17.67 11.02
CA ALA A 97 -32.27 -16.58 10.04
C ALA A 97 -31.77 -15.23 10.59
N ASP A 98 -32.07 -14.90 11.86
CA ASP A 98 -31.55 -13.68 12.51
C ASP A 98 -30.01 -13.66 12.56
N ILE A 99 -29.39 -14.81 12.87
CA ILE A 99 -27.92 -14.95 12.94
C ILE A 99 -27.30 -14.82 11.55
N GLU A 100 -27.93 -15.38 10.51
CA GLU A 100 -27.46 -15.24 9.12
C GLU A 100 -27.47 -13.77 8.68
N VAL A 101 -28.54 -13.03 8.99
CA VAL A 101 -28.62 -11.59 8.71
C VAL A 101 -27.51 -10.83 9.45
N ALA A 102 -27.25 -11.17 10.72
CA ALA A 102 -26.17 -10.56 11.49
C ALA A 102 -24.77 -10.86 10.90
N ILE A 103 -24.53 -12.11 10.46
CA ILE A 103 -23.28 -12.51 9.78
C ILE A 103 -23.10 -11.73 8.48
N ALA A 104 -24.16 -11.59 7.68
CA ALA A 104 -24.12 -10.84 6.43
C ALA A 104 -23.78 -9.36 6.69
N GLY A 105 -24.41 -8.74 7.69
CA GLY A 105 -24.11 -7.38 8.12
C GLY A 105 -22.66 -7.19 8.55
N GLN A 106 -22.12 -8.08 9.39
CA GLN A 106 -20.72 -7.97 9.83
C GLN A 106 -19.71 -8.28 8.72
N SER A 107 -20.06 -9.18 7.80
CA SER A 107 -19.23 -9.48 6.63
C SER A 107 -19.10 -8.24 5.73
N ALA A 108 -20.19 -7.51 5.49
CA ALA A 108 -20.15 -6.27 4.74
C ALA A 108 -19.24 -5.21 5.39
N VAL A 109 -19.33 -5.07 6.72
CA VAL A 109 -18.45 -4.16 7.49
C VAL A 109 -16.98 -4.56 7.37
N ARG A 110 -16.66 -5.85 7.54
CA ARG A 110 -15.29 -6.37 7.40
C ARG A 110 -14.75 -6.10 6.00
N ASP A 111 -15.54 -6.34 4.96
CA ASP A 111 -15.11 -6.21 3.57
C ASP A 111 -14.85 -4.73 3.20
N ASP A 112 -15.68 -3.80 3.70
CA ASP A 112 -15.44 -2.35 3.57
C ASP A 112 -14.14 -1.92 4.27
N LEU A 113 -13.92 -2.39 5.51
CA LEU A 113 -12.69 -2.13 6.25
C LEU A 113 -11.46 -2.71 5.52
N ALA A 114 -11.56 -3.91 4.95
CA ALA A 114 -10.49 -4.52 4.18
C ALA A 114 -10.10 -3.68 2.95
N GLY A 115 -11.10 -3.13 2.24
CA GLY A 115 -10.88 -2.20 1.14
C GLY A 115 -10.16 -0.91 1.59
N HIS A 116 -10.59 -0.33 2.71
CA HIS A 116 -9.93 0.84 3.30
C HIS A 116 -8.49 0.56 3.73
N ILE A 117 -8.23 -0.60 4.35
CA ILE A 117 -6.89 -1.04 4.76
C ILE A 117 -5.96 -1.17 3.55
N ALA A 118 -6.42 -1.79 2.46
CA ALA A 118 -5.62 -1.95 1.25
C ALA A 118 -5.24 -0.58 0.66
N ARG A 119 -6.21 0.32 0.51
CA ARG A 119 -5.98 1.67 0.00
C ARG A 119 -5.02 2.47 0.86
N LEU A 120 -5.17 2.43 2.18
CA LEU A 120 -4.29 3.14 3.12
C LEU A 120 -2.86 2.59 3.06
N LYS A 121 -2.68 1.27 2.97
CA LYS A 121 -1.35 0.66 2.81
C LYS A 121 -0.64 1.16 1.56
N ASP A 122 -1.36 1.24 0.44
CA ASP A 122 -0.76 1.69 -0.83
C ASP A 122 -0.43 3.18 -0.81
N LEU A 123 -1.29 4.01 -0.25
CA LEU A 123 -1.02 5.44 -0.06
C LEU A 123 0.19 5.68 0.85
N ILE A 124 0.30 4.96 1.97
CA ILE A 124 1.44 5.05 2.89
C ILE A 124 2.73 4.64 2.18
N ARG A 125 2.72 3.50 1.47
CA ARG A 125 3.92 3.05 0.71
C ARG A 125 4.35 4.07 -0.34
N GLY A 126 3.40 4.66 -1.07
CA GLY A 126 3.67 5.69 -2.07
C GLY A 126 4.28 6.95 -1.44
N ALA A 127 3.68 7.43 -0.34
CA ALA A 127 4.19 8.58 0.40
C ALA A 127 5.61 8.33 0.94
N GLU A 128 5.89 7.14 1.45
CA GLU A 128 7.22 6.77 1.94
C GLU A 128 8.27 6.69 0.85
N ALA A 129 7.91 6.22 -0.34
CA ALA A 129 8.81 6.22 -1.49
C ALA A 129 9.19 7.65 -1.89
N LEU A 130 8.17 8.49 -2.09
CA LEU A 130 8.37 9.91 -2.45
C LEU A 130 9.20 10.65 -1.41
N LEU A 131 8.97 10.37 -0.13
CA LEU A 131 9.71 10.98 0.97
C LEU A 131 11.19 10.59 0.95
N ARG A 132 11.51 9.32 0.68
CA ARG A 132 12.91 8.88 0.52
C ARG A 132 13.60 9.59 -0.64
N ASP A 133 12.89 9.80 -1.74
CA ASP A 133 13.42 10.51 -2.91
C ASP A 133 13.73 11.98 -2.56
N HIS A 134 12.80 12.67 -1.90
CA HIS A 134 13.01 14.04 -1.45
C HIS A 134 14.12 14.19 -0.41
N GLU A 135 14.29 13.21 0.49
CA GLU A 135 15.43 13.19 1.40
C GLU A 135 16.77 13.07 0.67
N ARG A 136 16.82 12.21 -0.37
CA ARG A 136 17.99 12.04 -1.22
C ARG A 136 18.30 13.30 -2.01
N GLU A 137 17.28 13.95 -2.57
CA GLU A 137 17.39 15.24 -3.27
C GLU A 137 17.93 16.33 -2.34
N LEU A 138 17.38 16.45 -1.13
CA LEU A 138 17.86 17.40 -0.12
C LEU A 138 19.33 17.13 0.28
N ALA A 139 19.71 15.86 0.44
CA ALA A 139 21.09 15.48 0.75
C ALA A 139 22.06 15.87 -0.38
N MET A 140 21.66 15.68 -1.65
CA MET A 140 22.44 16.10 -2.81
C MET A 140 22.55 17.62 -2.91
N ALA A 141 21.45 18.35 -2.67
CA ALA A 141 21.43 19.80 -2.65
C ALA A 141 22.34 20.38 -1.56
N LYS A 142 22.26 19.87 -0.31
CA LYS A 142 23.14 20.26 0.81
C LYS A 142 24.61 19.95 0.51
N THR A 143 24.90 18.80 -0.09
CA THR A 143 26.27 18.44 -0.49
C THR A 143 26.80 19.41 -1.53
N THR A 144 26.01 19.70 -2.56
CA THR A 144 26.35 20.65 -3.62
C THR A 144 26.61 22.04 -3.04
N GLU A 145 25.72 22.55 -2.19
CA GLU A 145 25.89 23.82 -1.46
C GLU A 145 27.20 23.85 -0.65
N SER A 146 27.50 22.78 0.10
CA SER A 146 28.73 22.68 0.90
C SER A 146 29.98 22.76 0.02
N VAL A 147 30.00 22.08 -1.13
CA VAL A 147 31.11 22.15 -2.09
C VAL A 147 31.26 23.57 -2.65
N TYR A 148 30.17 24.23 -3.03
CA TYR A 148 30.20 25.62 -3.51
C TYR A 148 30.75 26.56 -2.42
N ARG A 149 30.28 26.42 -1.18
CA ARG A 149 30.74 27.24 -0.05
C ARG A 149 32.21 27.03 0.27
N ALA A 150 32.68 25.77 0.26
CA ALA A 150 34.10 25.45 0.43
C ALA A 150 34.96 26.05 -0.69
N THR A 151 34.52 25.92 -1.93
CA THR A 151 35.20 26.48 -3.10
C THR A 151 35.27 28.01 -3.04
N ALA A 152 34.18 28.67 -2.67
CA ALA A 152 34.13 30.13 -2.51
C ALA A 152 35.07 30.61 -1.39
N THR A 153 35.12 29.91 -0.26
CA THR A 153 36.01 30.23 0.88
C THR A 153 37.49 30.06 0.50
N ILE A 154 37.82 29.01 -0.25
CA ILE A 154 39.17 28.79 -0.77
C ILE A 154 39.52 29.90 -1.78
N SER A 155 38.62 30.26 -2.69
CA SER A 155 38.84 31.32 -3.67
C SER A 155 39.04 32.70 -3.01
N SER A 156 38.27 33.03 -1.97
CA SER A 156 38.37 34.32 -1.27
C SER A 156 39.60 34.41 -0.36
N SER A 157 40.02 33.30 0.25
CA SER A 157 41.26 33.23 1.05
C SER A 157 42.54 33.17 0.20
N MET A 158 42.44 32.76 -1.08
CA MET A 158 43.58 32.66 -2.02
C MET A 158 43.74 33.87 -2.95
N GLY A 159 43.12 35.02 -2.67
CA GLY A 159 43.21 36.27 -3.46
C GLY A 159 44.62 36.85 -3.70
N ASN A 160 45.70 36.13 -3.37
CA ASN A 160 47.09 36.53 -3.57
C ASN A 160 47.92 35.59 -4.48
N SER A 161 47.34 34.59 -5.17
CA SER A 161 48.10 33.70 -6.08
C SER A 161 47.24 33.06 -7.19
N GLY A 162 47.36 33.58 -8.42
CA GLY A 162 46.50 33.27 -9.57
C GLY A 162 46.59 31.86 -10.19
N SER A 163 47.58 31.02 -9.86
CA SER A 163 47.73 29.70 -10.50
C SER A 163 46.88 28.56 -9.90
N LYS A 164 46.39 28.70 -8.65
CA LYS A 164 45.56 27.68 -7.98
C LYS A 164 44.06 27.80 -8.27
N LEU A 165 43.62 28.90 -8.89
CA LEU A 165 42.22 29.11 -9.29
C LEU A 165 41.78 28.17 -10.42
N MET A 166 42.69 27.84 -11.35
CA MET A 166 42.38 26.91 -12.46
C MET A 166 42.11 25.49 -11.94
N SER A 167 42.88 25.00 -10.96
CA SER A 167 42.68 23.65 -10.41
C SER A 167 41.44 23.53 -9.51
N ALA A 168 41.07 24.61 -8.80
CA ALA A 168 39.85 24.66 -8.01
C ALA A 168 38.60 24.66 -8.91
N LYS A 169 38.60 25.45 -9.98
CA LYS A 169 37.52 25.47 -10.98
C LYS A 169 37.37 24.11 -11.67
N GLU A 170 38.48 23.49 -12.05
CA GLU A 170 38.49 22.16 -12.69
C GLU A 170 38.03 21.05 -11.71
N SER A 171 38.29 21.20 -10.41
CA SER A 171 37.80 20.28 -9.38
C SER A 171 36.31 20.46 -9.12
N LEU A 172 35.80 21.69 -9.13
CA LEU A 172 34.36 21.97 -9.04
C LEU A 172 33.62 21.38 -10.24
N GLU A 173 34.15 21.55 -11.45
CA GLU A 173 33.56 20.97 -12.66
C GLU A 173 33.50 19.45 -12.56
N ARG A 174 34.59 18.80 -12.12
CA ARG A 174 34.62 17.34 -11.88
C ARG A 174 33.60 16.88 -10.82
N ILE A 175 33.39 17.66 -9.76
CA ILE A 175 32.42 17.32 -8.71
C ILE A 175 30.99 17.48 -9.24
N LYS A 176 30.70 18.58 -9.92
CA LYS A 176 29.40 18.84 -10.56
C LYS A 176 29.05 17.74 -11.57
N GLN A 177 30.02 17.35 -12.39
CA GLN A 177 29.86 16.29 -13.38
C GLN A 177 29.61 14.92 -12.72
N ARG A 178 30.29 14.62 -11.61
CA ARG A 178 29.99 13.43 -10.79
C ARG A 178 28.59 13.43 -10.19
N HIS A 179 28.11 14.58 -9.72
CA HIS A 179 26.74 14.70 -9.19
C HIS A 179 25.69 14.56 -10.29
N GLN A 180 25.92 15.16 -11.47
CA GLN A 180 25.07 14.95 -12.65
C GLN A 180 25.04 13.48 -13.07
N ASP A 181 26.20 12.84 -13.23
CA ASP A 181 26.28 11.41 -13.59
C ASP A 181 25.55 10.53 -12.57
N THR A 182 25.59 10.89 -11.29
CA THR A 182 24.90 10.15 -10.23
C THR A 182 23.39 10.35 -10.30
N ALA A 183 22.93 11.59 -10.53
CA ALA A 183 21.52 11.91 -10.72
C ALA A 183 20.94 11.23 -11.97
N ASP A 184 21.68 11.25 -13.08
CA ASP A 184 21.28 10.62 -14.35
C ASP A 184 21.20 9.09 -14.21
N ARG A 185 22.17 8.46 -13.51
CA ARG A 185 22.13 7.01 -13.22
C ARG A 185 20.94 6.62 -12.35
N MET A 186 20.60 7.48 -11.41
CA MET A 186 19.48 7.29 -10.50
C MET A 186 18.14 7.45 -11.21
N GLN A 187 17.99 8.47 -12.06
CA GLN A 187 16.83 8.62 -12.93
C GLN A 187 16.68 7.45 -13.90
N ALA A 188 17.80 6.95 -14.45
CA ALA A 188 17.82 5.75 -15.27
C ALA A 188 17.42 4.49 -14.48
N ALA A 189 17.83 4.37 -13.22
CA ALA A 189 17.44 3.25 -12.35
C ALA A 189 15.94 3.30 -11.99
N ASP A 190 15.39 4.48 -11.71
CA ASP A 190 13.96 4.65 -11.41
C ASP A 190 13.10 4.36 -12.67
N ALA A 191 13.58 4.75 -13.86
CA ALA A 191 12.95 4.37 -15.13
C ALA A 191 13.01 2.86 -15.38
N LEU A 192 14.15 2.23 -15.10
CA LEU A 192 14.35 0.79 -15.25
C LEU A 192 13.45 -0.01 -14.29
N ASP A 193 13.29 0.41 -13.03
CA ASP A 193 12.38 -0.22 -12.07
C ASP A 193 10.91 -0.07 -12.51
N GLY A 194 10.56 1.07 -13.11
CA GLY A 194 9.26 1.27 -13.76
C GLY A 194 8.99 0.32 -14.93
N GLU A 195 10.01 -0.02 -15.71
CA GLU A 195 9.88 -0.88 -16.90
C GLU A 195 10.07 -2.38 -16.64
N PHE A 196 10.85 -2.75 -15.62
CA PHE A 196 11.31 -4.11 -15.35
C PHE A 196 11.05 -4.62 -13.93
N GLY A 197 10.63 -3.78 -12.99
CA GLY A 197 10.28 -4.20 -11.63
C GLY A 197 9.02 -5.08 -11.59
N ASP A 198 8.74 -5.70 -10.44
CA ASP A 198 7.65 -6.69 -10.26
C ASP A 198 6.27 -6.16 -10.72
N LYS A 199 6.04 -4.84 -10.59
CA LYS A 199 4.82 -4.16 -11.04
C LYS A 199 4.70 -4.01 -12.56
N ALA A 200 5.81 -4.07 -13.30
CA ALA A 200 5.80 -3.97 -14.76
C ALA A 200 5.27 -5.25 -15.40
N LEU A 201 5.57 -6.41 -14.82
CA LEU A 201 4.96 -7.68 -15.21
C LEU A 201 3.46 -7.67 -14.91
N GLU A 202 3.05 -7.23 -13.73
CA GLU A 202 1.63 -7.07 -13.34
C GLU A 202 0.86 -6.13 -14.28
N ARG A 203 1.47 -5.00 -14.69
CA ARG A 203 0.88 -4.09 -15.69
C ARG A 203 0.77 -4.71 -17.08
N LYS A 204 1.79 -5.45 -17.53
CA LYS A 204 1.76 -6.17 -18.82
C LYS A 204 0.72 -7.30 -18.82
N LEU A 205 0.60 -8.02 -17.70
CA LEU A 205 -0.41 -9.06 -17.49
C LEU A 205 -1.82 -8.44 -17.48
N ALA A 206 -2.04 -7.35 -16.75
CA ALA A 206 -3.32 -6.62 -16.74
C ALA A 206 -3.69 -6.04 -18.12
N ALA A 207 -2.74 -5.45 -18.84
CA ALA A 207 -2.95 -4.94 -20.20
C ALA A 207 -3.24 -6.04 -21.22
N ALA A 208 -2.75 -7.27 -20.98
CA ALA A 208 -3.09 -8.46 -21.74
C ALA A 208 -4.41 -9.12 -21.28
N GLY A 209 -5.12 -8.54 -20.31
CA GLY A 209 -6.37 -9.08 -19.77
C GLY A 209 -6.18 -10.28 -18.82
N ILE A 210 -4.97 -10.48 -18.31
CA ILE A 210 -4.58 -11.60 -17.44
C ILE A 210 -4.31 -11.04 -16.05
N GLY A 211 -5.30 -11.10 -15.17
CA GLY A 211 -5.21 -10.59 -13.80
C GLY A 211 -6.60 -10.32 -13.24
N ASP A 212 -6.89 -10.90 -12.07
CA ASP A 212 -8.22 -11.04 -11.44
C ASP A 212 -9.34 -11.48 -12.40
N ALA A 213 -9.37 -12.79 -12.66
CA ALA A 213 -10.44 -13.40 -13.41
C ALA A 213 -11.80 -13.31 -12.66
N PRO A 214 -12.91 -13.02 -13.37
CA PRO A 214 -14.28 -13.12 -12.84
C PRO A 214 -14.73 -14.56 -12.49
N ASN A 215 -13.85 -15.56 -12.63
CA ASN A 215 -14.17 -16.98 -12.50
C ASN A 215 -13.95 -17.58 -11.12
N ARG A 216 -13.46 -16.83 -10.11
CA ARG A 216 -13.41 -17.35 -8.71
C ARG A 216 -14.76 -17.88 -8.24
N LYS A 217 -15.87 -17.27 -8.67
CA LYS A 217 -17.23 -17.72 -8.36
C LYS A 217 -17.55 -19.08 -9.02
N ALA A 218 -17.12 -19.30 -10.26
CA ALA A 218 -17.28 -20.55 -10.98
C ALA A 218 -16.43 -21.67 -10.36
N ASP A 219 -15.19 -21.38 -9.98
CA ASP A 219 -14.29 -22.33 -9.33
C ASP A 219 -14.78 -22.73 -7.92
N VAL A 220 -15.36 -21.78 -7.18
CA VAL A 220 -16.00 -22.04 -5.88
C VAL A 220 -17.27 -22.87 -6.03
N MET A 221 -18.10 -22.60 -7.04
CA MET A 221 -19.29 -23.40 -7.33
C MET A 221 -18.94 -24.84 -7.73
N ALA A 222 -17.92 -25.03 -8.58
CA ALA A 222 -17.43 -26.35 -8.93
C ALA A 222 -16.94 -27.12 -7.69
N ARG A 223 -16.21 -26.45 -6.78
CA ARG A 223 -15.74 -27.05 -5.53
C ARG A 223 -16.86 -27.41 -4.56
N LEU A 224 -17.92 -26.59 -4.48
CA LEU A 224 -19.10 -26.86 -3.64
C LEU A 224 -19.93 -28.02 -4.18
N GLN A 225 -20.12 -28.10 -5.49
CA GLN A 225 -20.81 -29.22 -6.14
C GLN A 225 -20.06 -30.54 -5.95
N GLN A 226 -18.73 -30.51 -6.06
CA GLN A 226 -17.89 -31.68 -5.84
C GLN A 226 -17.98 -32.17 -4.38
N ARG A 227 -18.02 -31.25 -3.41
CA ARG A 227 -18.24 -31.59 -1.98
C ARG A 227 -19.63 -32.15 -1.71
N ALA A 228 -20.67 -31.59 -2.33
CA ALA A 228 -22.04 -32.09 -2.20
C ALA A 228 -22.19 -33.50 -2.81
N ALA A 229 -21.55 -33.76 -3.95
CA ALA A 229 -21.54 -35.07 -4.59
C ALA A 229 -20.83 -36.13 -3.73
N ILE A 230 -19.70 -35.78 -3.11
CA ILE A 230 -18.96 -36.67 -2.19
C ILE A 230 -19.76 -36.95 -0.91
N ALA A 231 -20.47 -35.95 -0.37
CA ALA A 231 -21.33 -36.13 0.79
C ALA A 231 -22.57 -37.00 0.47
N ALA A 232 -23.14 -36.85 -0.72
CA ALA A 232 -24.26 -37.67 -1.19
C ALA A 232 -23.84 -39.14 -1.47
N SER A 233 -22.65 -39.37 -2.04
CA SER A 233 -22.15 -40.73 -2.26
C SER A 233 -21.79 -41.44 -0.95
N ALA A 234 -21.27 -40.71 0.04
CA ALA A 234 -21.00 -41.26 1.37
C ALA A 234 -22.28 -41.60 2.15
N ALA A 235 -23.39 -40.89 1.89
CA ALA A 235 -24.70 -41.20 2.47
C ALA A 235 -25.39 -42.40 1.78
N ALA A 236 -25.10 -42.66 0.50
CA ALA A 236 -25.65 -43.78 -0.26
C ALA A 236 -24.92 -45.12 0.02
N ASP A 237 -23.61 -45.08 0.27
CA ASP A 237 -22.78 -46.27 0.52
C ASP A 237 -22.88 -46.80 1.97
N GLY A 238 -23.47 -46.02 2.89
CA GLY A 238 -23.72 -46.43 4.28
C GLY A 238 -25.04 -47.17 4.51
N GLY A 239 -25.86 -47.36 3.46
CA GLY A 239 -27.25 -47.82 3.55
C GLY A 239 -27.52 -49.29 3.22
N ASP A 240 -26.57 -50.04 2.66
CA ASP A 240 -26.80 -51.43 2.25
C ASP A 240 -25.80 -52.39 2.89
N LYS A 241 -26.17 -52.90 4.07
CA LYS A 241 -25.67 -54.18 4.56
C LYS A 241 -26.86 -55.01 5.06
N PRO A 242 -27.48 -55.84 4.19
CA PRO A 242 -28.46 -56.82 4.63
C PRO A 242 -27.76 -58.10 5.11
N ALA A 243 -28.24 -58.58 6.26
CA ALA A 243 -28.17 -59.94 6.85
C ALA A 243 -26.82 -60.66 6.90
#